data_AF-A0A955RDW2-F1
#
_entry.id   AF-A0A955RDW2-F1
#
_cell.length_a   1.000
_cell.length_b   1.000
_cell.length_c   1.000
_cell.angle_alpha   90.00
_cell.angle_beta   90.00
_cell.angle_gamma   90.00
#
_symmetry.space_group_name_H-M   'P 1'
#
loop_
_entity.id
_entity.type
_entity.pdbx_description
1 polymer ?
#
loop_
_entity_poly.entity_id
_entity_poly.type
_entity_poly.pdbx_seq_one_letter_code
_entity_poly.pdbx_strand_id
1 'polypeptide(L)'
;MVEEPALVDISALGGVRSYERLRLQHLDGLRSLHGLEGLTWVDDELFLQDLGLQSVEALASLKTVGGDVDLWQLWDVTDLHGLENLRSVGGYLKVGNDPSLEDISGLVPLESVGGNLYIQLNPLLPQSSIDLVLADLDVGGSIVIQNNGP
;
A
#
# COMPACT_ATOMS: atom_id res chain seq x y z
N MET A 1 20.87 14.72 23.25
CA MET A 1 20.26 13.86 22.23
C MET A 1 20.37 14.62 20.93
N VAL A 2 21.12 14.10 19.96
CA VAL A 2 21.04 14.62 18.61
C VAL A 2 19.90 13.83 18.01
N GLU A 3 18.76 14.48 17.78
CA GLU A 3 17.72 13.88 16.94
C GLU A 3 18.38 13.62 15.59
N GLU A 4 18.46 12.35 15.19
CA GLU A 4 18.72 12.01 13.79
C GLU A 4 17.69 12.80 12.97
N PRO A 5 18.11 13.59 11.96
CA PRO A 5 17.16 14.36 11.18
C PRO A 5 16.14 13.39 10.60
N ALA A 6 14.87 13.55 10.97
CA ALA A 6 13.80 12.70 10.47
C ALA A 6 13.86 12.69 8.92
N LEU A 7 13.82 11.50 8.32
CA LEU A 7 13.76 11.39 6.86
C LEU A 7 12.43 11.96 6.39
N VAL A 8 12.48 13.11 5.70
CA VAL A 8 11.30 13.83 5.20
C VAL A 8 11.16 13.76 3.68
N ASP A 9 12.21 13.34 2.98
CA ASP A 9 12.30 13.41 1.52
C ASP A 9 13.06 12.19 0.97
N ILE A 10 12.47 11.55 -0.03
CA ILE A 10 13.05 10.42 -0.78
C ILE A 10 13.12 10.71 -2.29
N SER A 11 13.01 11.96 -2.71
CA SER A 11 13.09 12.40 -4.11
C SER A 11 14.38 11.95 -4.82
N ALA A 12 15.45 11.76 -4.05
CA ALA A 12 16.72 11.20 -4.53
C ALA A 12 16.61 9.76 -5.08
N LEU A 13 15.52 9.05 -4.78
CA LEU A 13 15.22 7.73 -5.34
C LEU A 13 14.65 7.80 -6.78
N GLY A 14 14.41 9.02 -7.27
CA GLY A 14 13.91 9.29 -8.61
C GLY A 14 14.63 8.49 -9.70
N GLY A 15 13.84 7.76 -10.48
CA GLY A 15 14.34 6.98 -11.62
C GLY A 15 14.73 5.53 -11.29
N VAL A 16 14.72 5.12 -10.02
CA VAL A 16 14.83 3.71 -9.66
C VAL A 16 13.54 3.00 -10.08
N ARG A 17 13.68 1.92 -10.85
CA ARG A 17 12.54 1.17 -11.41
C ARG A 17 12.18 -0.07 -10.62
N SER A 18 13.08 -0.54 -9.77
CA SER A 18 12.87 -1.74 -8.98
C SER A 18 13.70 -1.74 -7.69
N TYR A 19 13.13 -2.35 -6.65
CA TYR A 19 13.82 -2.67 -5.40
C TYR A 19 13.71 -4.17 -5.11
N GLU A 20 14.68 -4.73 -4.39
CA GLU A 20 14.48 -6.04 -3.77
C GLU A 20 13.42 -5.91 -2.67
N ARG A 21 13.64 -5.01 -1.70
CA ARG A 21 12.68 -4.61 -0.68
C ARG A 21 12.61 -3.09 -0.59
N LEU A 22 11.40 -2.57 -0.47
CA LEU A 22 11.13 -1.17 -0.14
C LEU A 22 10.39 -1.13 1.20
N ARG A 23 11.13 -0.84 2.28
CA ARG A 23 10.57 -0.68 3.63
C ARG A 23 10.67 0.77 4.07
N LEU A 24 9.51 1.40 4.30
CA LEU A 24 9.38 2.73 4.89
C LEU A 24 8.52 2.59 6.14
N GLN A 25 9.11 2.81 7.30
CA GLN A 25 8.40 2.65 8.58
C GLN A 25 8.85 3.66 9.64
N HIS A 26 7.90 4.14 10.46
CA HIS A 26 8.17 5.07 11.56
C HIS A 26 8.86 6.37 11.09
N LEU A 27 8.39 6.92 9.96
CA LEU A 27 8.93 8.14 9.37
C LEU A 27 7.92 9.27 9.50
N ASP A 28 7.74 9.78 10.72
CA ASP A 28 6.76 10.84 11.04
C ASP A 28 6.91 12.12 10.19
N GLY A 29 8.11 12.34 9.64
CA GLY A 29 8.43 13.44 8.76
C GLY A 29 8.12 13.20 7.29
N LEU A 30 8.00 11.95 6.85
CA LEU A 30 7.77 11.60 5.45
C LEU A 30 6.28 11.72 5.12
N ARG A 31 5.93 12.76 4.36
CA ARG A 31 4.54 13.07 3.97
C ARG A 31 4.21 12.70 2.52
N SER A 32 5.21 12.33 1.74
CA SER A 32 5.09 12.02 0.32
C SER A 32 6.06 10.93 -0.09
N LEU A 33 5.63 10.12 -1.06
CA LEU A 33 6.46 9.13 -1.74
C LEU A 33 7.14 9.67 -3.01
N HIS A 34 7.18 11.00 -3.17
CA HIS A 34 7.85 11.65 -4.31
C HIS A 34 9.27 11.11 -4.50
N GLY A 35 9.62 10.71 -5.72
CA GLY A 35 10.82 9.95 -6.04
C GLY A 35 10.54 8.50 -6.45
N LEU A 36 9.36 7.96 -6.13
CA LEU A 36 8.96 6.59 -6.49
C LEU A 36 8.13 6.49 -7.78
N GLU A 37 7.89 7.59 -8.51
CA GLU A 37 7.04 7.62 -9.70
C GLU A 37 7.50 6.68 -10.82
N GLY A 38 8.80 6.34 -10.82
CA GLY A 38 9.39 5.40 -11.78
C GLY A 38 9.38 3.93 -11.33
N LEU A 39 8.96 3.64 -10.11
CA LEU A 39 8.96 2.29 -9.53
C LEU A 39 7.92 1.43 -10.25
N THR A 40 8.38 0.33 -10.86
CA THR A 40 7.53 -0.59 -11.61
C THR A 40 7.45 -1.99 -11.00
N TRP A 41 8.42 -2.34 -10.15
CA TRP A 41 8.55 -3.69 -9.60
C TRP A 41 9.18 -3.66 -8.20
N VAL A 42 8.66 -4.47 -7.28
CA VAL A 42 9.34 -4.79 -6.02
C VAL A 42 9.49 -6.30 -5.94
N ASP A 43 10.70 -6.82 -5.74
CA ASP A 43 10.95 -8.25 -5.87
C ASP A 43 10.39 -9.07 -4.71
N ASP A 44 10.56 -8.58 -3.49
CA ASP A 44 10.23 -9.32 -2.28
C ASP A 44 9.20 -8.59 -1.42
N GLU A 45 9.39 -7.31 -1.10
CA GLU A 45 8.49 -6.67 -0.13
C GLU A 45 8.31 -5.17 -0.31
N LEU A 46 7.05 -4.76 -0.34
CA LEU A 46 6.63 -3.37 -0.19
C LEU A 46 5.99 -3.19 1.20
N PHE A 47 6.70 -2.51 2.09
CA PHE A 47 6.29 -2.33 3.48
C PHE A 47 6.18 -0.83 3.80
N LEU A 48 4.96 -0.33 3.90
CA LEU A 48 4.66 1.06 4.26
C LEU A 48 3.90 1.04 5.59
N GLN A 49 4.58 1.38 6.69
CA GLN A 49 4.00 1.30 8.02
C GLN A 49 4.21 2.57 8.86
N ASP A 50 3.17 3.04 9.56
CA ASP A 50 3.29 4.16 10.49
C ASP A 50 3.87 5.41 9.81
N LEU A 51 3.13 5.88 8.80
CA LEU A 51 3.52 7.01 7.97
C LEU A 51 2.36 8.00 7.86
N GLY A 52 2.67 9.30 7.94
CA GLY A 52 1.70 10.37 7.70
C GLY A 52 1.62 10.78 6.23
N LEU A 53 1.57 9.79 5.32
CA LEU A 53 1.48 10.05 3.88
C LEU A 53 0.13 10.67 3.53
N GLN A 54 0.12 11.63 2.62
CA GLN A 54 -1.12 12.21 2.11
C GLN A 54 -1.74 11.40 0.96
N SER A 55 -0.92 10.59 0.28
CA SER A 55 -1.30 9.81 -0.89
C SER A 55 -0.22 8.78 -1.22
N VAL A 56 -0.62 7.74 -1.97
CA VAL A 56 0.28 6.76 -2.59
C VAL A 56 0.40 6.93 -4.11
N GLU A 57 -0.05 8.07 -4.68
CA GLU A 57 -0.06 8.34 -6.12
C GLU A 57 1.31 8.17 -6.80
N ALA A 58 2.40 8.41 -6.07
CA ALA A 58 3.76 8.18 -6.59
C ALA A 58 4.03 6.70 -6.93
N LEU A 59 3.17 5.76 -6.50
CA LEU A 59 3.25 4.35 -6.88
C LEU A 59 2.51 4.02 -8.18
N ALA A 60 1.97 5.01 -8.91
CA ALA A 60 1.15 4.81 -10.11
C ALA A 60 1.80 3.95 -11.21
N SER A 61 3.14 3.80 -11.21
CA SER A 61 3.86 2.94 -12.16
C SER A 61 4.03 1.49 -11.70
N LEU A 62 3.77 1.18 -10.42
CA LEU A 62 4.03 -0.12 -9.81
C LEU A 62 3.10 -1.16 -10.41
N LYS A 63 3.68 -2.27 -10.90
CA LYS A 63 2.95 -3.34 -11.58
C LYS A 63 2.88 -4.64 -10.81
N THR A 64 3.94 -4.95 -10.08
CA THR A 64 4.06 -6.22 -9.37
C THR A 64 4.87 -6.05 -8.10
N VAL A 65 4.44 -6.75 -7.06
CA VAL A 65 5.24 -7.06 -5.88
C VAL A 65 5.39 -8.57 -5.81
N GLY A 66 6.63 -9.08 -5.88
CA GLY A 66 6.89 -10.52 -5.97
C GLY A 66 6.68 -11.27 -4.66
N GLY A 67 6.72 -10.57 -3.52
CA GLY A 67 6.33 -11.11 -2.21
C GLY A 67 5.25 -10.25 -1.55
N ASP A 68 5.49 -9.78 -0.34
CA ASP A 68 4.47 -9.23 0.55
C ASP A 68 4.23 -7.73 0.35
N VAL A 69 2.97 -7.32 0.50
CA VAL A 69 2.56 -5.92 0.58
C VAL A 69 1.90 -5.68 1.93
N ASP A 70 2.48 -4.77 2.73
CA ASP A 70 1.89 -4.29 3.99
C ASP A 70 1.70 -2.77 3.90
N LEU A 71 0.43 -2.34 3.83
CA LEU A 71 -0.01 -0.96 3.92
C LEU A 71 -0.73 -0.82 5.26
N TRP A 72 -0.05 -0.20 6.23
CA TRP A 72 -0.55 -0.24 7.61
C TRP A 72 -0.26 1.03 8.38
N GLN A 73 -1.26 1.62 9.04
CA GLN A 73 -1.08 2.91 9.74
C GLN A 73 -0.57 4.01 8.81
N LEU A 74 -1.18 4.14 7.64
CA LEU A 74 -1.06 5.27 6.75
C LEU A 74 -2.06 6.35 7.20
N TRP A 75 -1.68 7.11 8.23
CA TRP A 75 -2.58 7.91 9.06
C TRP A 75 -3.45 8.91 8.30
N ASP A 76 -2.90 9.52 7.25
CA ASP A 76 -3.52 10.62 6.51
C ASP A 76 -3.97 10.20 5.09
N VAL A 77 -3.78 8.94 4.69
CA VAL A 77 -4.17 8.44 3.36
C VAL A 77 -5.67 8.15 3.35
N THR A 78 -6.39 8.78 2.43
CA THR A 78 -7.84 8.60 2.25
C THR A 78 -8.21 7.54 1.23
N ASP A 79 -7.32 7.27 0.30
CA ASP A 79 -7.54 6.30 -0.76
C ASP A 79 -6.24 5.69 -1.27
N LEU A 80 -6.35 4.56 -1.97
CA LEU A 80 -5.21 3.89 -2.61
C LEU A 80 -5.07 4.25 -4.11
N HIS A 81 -5.51 5.45 -4.52
CA HIS A 81 -5.18 5.94 -5.86
C HIS A 81 -3.67 6.07 -6.02
N GLY A 82 -3.16 5.56 -7.14
CA GLY A 82 -1.74 5.27 -7.33
C GLY A 82 -1.43 3.77 -7.41
N LEU A 83 -2.36 2.87 -7.10
CA LEU A 83 -2.14 1.42 -7.25
C LEU A 83 -2.87 0.79 -8.45
N GLU A 84 -3.44 1.60 -9.35
CA GLU A 84 -4.26 1.14 -10.48
C GLU A 84 -3.49 0.29 -11.50
N ASN A 85 -2.15 0.34 -11.47
CA ASN A 85 -1.30 -0.47 -12.33
C ASN A 85 -0.77 -1.74 -11.66
N LEU A 86 -1.00 -1.93 -10.35
CA LEU A 86 -0.63 -3.15 -9.65
C LEU A 86 -1.52 -4.29 -10.15
N ARG A 87 -0.90 -5.38 -10.61
CA ARG A 87 -1.58 -6.57 -11.16
C ARG A 87 -1.41 -7.80 -10.30
N SER A 88 -0.30 -7.91 -9.57
CA SER A 88 0.01 -9.10 -8.79
C SER A 88 0.79 -8.78 -7.52
N VAL A 89 0.42 -9.48 -6.45
CA VAL A 89 1.15 -9.61 -5.19
C VAL A 89 1.46 -11.09 -4.99
N GLY A 90 2.74 -11.48 -4.99
CA GLY A 90 3.11 -12.90 -4.91
C GLY A 90 2.93 -13.51 -3.52
N GLY A 91 3.04 -12.68 -2.47
CA GLY A 91 2.84 -13.05 -1.08
C GLY A 91 1.47 -12.64 -0.55
N TYR A 92 1.41 -12.17 0.69
CA TYR A 92 0.19 -11.62 1.26
C TYR A 92 -0.01 -10.14 0.89
N LEU A 93 -1.27 -9.72 0.89
CA LEU A 93 -1.65 -8.30 0.87
C LEU A 93 -2.35 -7.96 2.19
N LYS A 94 -1.84 -6.97 2.89
CA LYS A 94 -2.41 -6.45 4.13
C LYS A 94 -2.63 -4.95 4.01
N VAL A 95 -3.89 -4.55 4.18
CA VAL A 95 -4.33 -3.15 4.25
C VAL A 95 -5.05 -2.96 5.58
N GLY A 96 -4.58 -2.07 6.44
CA GLY A 96 -5.24 -1.96 7.73
C GLY A 96 -4.71 -0.96 8.74
N ASN A 97 -5.55 -0.70 9.72
CA ASN A 97 -5.29 0.31 10.76
C ASN A 97 -5.03 1.70 10.15
N ASP A 98 -5.72 2.01 9.05
CA ASP A 98 -5.65 3.26 8.32
C ASP A 98 -6.91 4.08 8.65
N PRO A 99 -6.88 4.95 9.68
CA PRO A 99 -8.09 5.56 10.24
C PRO A 99 -8.81 6.52 9.30
N SER A 100 -8.11 7.03 8.28
CA SER A 100 -8.63 7.96 7.28
C SER A 100 -9.02 7.28 5.96
N LEU A 101 -8.75 5.99 5.80
CA LEU A 101 -8.94 5.27 4.54
C LEU A 101 -10.43 5.04 4.26
N GLU A 102 -10.92 5.65 3.18
CA GLU A 102 -12.30 5.63 2.71
C GLU A 102 -12.46 4.81 1.42
N ASP A 103 -11.39 4.62 0.63
CA ASP A 103 -11.48 3.92 -0.65
C ASP A 103 -10.22 3.10 -1.01
N ILE A 104 -10.41 1.84 -1.37
CA ILE A 104 -9.35 0.98 -1.92
C ILE A 104 -9.58 0.64 -3.40
N SER A 105 -10.46 1.37 -4.11
CA SER A 105 -10.80 1.11 -5.50
C SER A 105 -9.62 1.19 -6.47
N GLY A 106 -8.53 1.86 -6.08
CA GLY A 106 -7.25 1.80 -6.79
C GLY A 106 -6.70 0.37 -6.96
N LEU A 107 -7.13 -0.59 -6.13
CA LEU A 107 -6.77 -2.00 -6.23
C LEU A 107 -7.71 -2.83 -7.11
N VAL A 108 -8.79 -2.29 -7.67
CA VAL A 108 -9.70 -3.03 -8.57
C VAL A 108 -8.98 -3.75 -9.71
N PRO A 109 -7.90 -3.21 -10.32
CA PRO A 109 -7.15 -3.91 -11.36
C PRO A 109 -6.22 -5.03 -10.86
N LEU A 110 -6.12 -5.27 -9.54
CA LEU A 110 -5.30 -6.34 -8.98
C LEU A 110 -5.90 -7.69 -9.38
N GLU A 111 -5.11 -8.52 -10.05
CA GLU A 111 -5.59 -9.79 -10.60
C GLU A 111 -5.36 -10.94 -9.60
N SER A 112 -4.28 -10.89 -8.82
CA SER A 112 -3.94 -11.97 -7.89
C SER A 112 -3.19 -11.53 -6.63
N VAL A 113 -3.50 -12.21 -5.52
CA VAL A 113 -2.71 -12.28 -4.29
C VAL A 113 -2.36 -13.74 -4.05
N GLY A 114 -1.08 -14.10 -4.11
CA GLY A 114 -0.64 -15.49 -3.99
C GLY A 114 -0.86 -16.09 -2.59
N GLY A 115 -0.86 -15.24 -1.57
CA GLY A 115 -1.08 -15.60 -0.17
C GLY A 115 -2.43 -15.15 0.37
N ASN A 116 -2.43 -14.73 1.64
CA ASN A 116 -3.63 -14.26 2.32
C ASN A 116 -3.93 -12.81 1.97
N LEU A 117 -5.21 -12.44 2.01
CA LEU A 117 -5.67 -11.06 1.93
C LEU A 117 -6.23 -10.63 3.29
N TYR A 118 -5.69 -9.56 3.85
CA TYR A 118 -6.17 -8.97 5.10
C TYR A 118 -6.61 -7.53 4.85
N ILE A 119 -7.88 -7.24 5.09
CA ILE A 119 -8.43 -5.87 5.08
C ILE A 119 -9.10 -5.65 6.42
N GLN A 120 -8.44 -4.90 7.31
CA GLN A 120 -8.92 -4.81 8.69
C GLN A 120 -8.60 -3.50 9.38
N LEU A 121 -9.41 -3.14 10.37
CA LEU A 121 -9.20 -1.95 11.21
C LEU A 121 -9.21 -0.64 10.41
N ASN A 122 -10.00 -0.54 9.34
CA ASN A 122 -10.18 0.68 8.55
C ASN A 122 -11.58 1.26 8.81
N PRO A 123 -11.78 2.05 9.87
CA PRO A 123 -13.11 2.41 10.38
C PRO A 123 -13.97 3.25 9.43
N LEU A 124 -13.38 3.85 8.39
CA LEU A 124 -14.08 4.63 7.37
C LEU A 124 -14.22 3.90 6.02
N LEU A 125 -13.60 2.73 5.85
CA LEU A 125 -13.61 1.99 4.59
C LEU A 125 -14.92 1.20 4.44
N PRO A 126 -15.82 1.55 3.50
CA PRO A 126 -17.11 0.89 3.38
C PRO A 126 -16.97 -0.49 2.72
N GLN A 127 -17.87 -1.40 3.10
CA GLN A 127 -17.91 -2.75 2.52
C GLN A 127 -18.03 -2.73 0.99
N SER A 128 -18.72 -1.74 0.42
CA SER A 128 -18.84 -1.61 -1.04
C SER A 128 -17.52 -1.36 -1.76
N SER A 129 -16.55 -0.65 -1.15
CA SER A 129 -15.23 -0.46 -1.75
C SER A 129 -14.44 -1.79 -1.74
N ILE A 130 -14.59 -2.57 -0.67
CA ILE A 130 -14.00 -3.91 -0.55
C ILE A 130 -14.59 -4.87 -1.58
N ASP A 131 -15.91 -4.89 -1.71
CA ASP A 131 -16.62 -5.77 -2.66
C ASP A 131 -16.20 -5.50 -4.11
N LEU A 132 -15.90 -4.24 -4.47
CA LEU A 132 -15.38 -3.88 -5.79
C LEU A 132 -14.04 -4.54 -6.09
N VAL A 133 -13.11 -4.55 -5.13
CA VAL A 133 -11.79 -5.17 -5.29
C VAL A 133 -11.89 -6.69 -5.33
N LEU A 134 -12.79 -7.28 -4.55
CA LEU A 134 -12.93 -8.74 -4.47
C LEU A 134 -13.64 -9.38 -5.66
N ALA A 135 -14.35 -8.61 -6.50
CA ALA A 135 -15.23 -9.14 -7.53
C ALA A 135 -14.53 -10.12 -8.49
N ASP A 136 -13.28 -9.81 -8.88
CA ASP A 136 -12.50 -10.58 -9.85
C ASP A 136 -11.11 -11.01 -9.33
N LEU A 137 -10.81 -10.76 -8.05
CA LEU A 137 -9.49 -11.02 -7.46
C LEU A 137 -9.30 -12.50 -7.12
N ASP A 138 -8.23 -13.12 -7.65
CA ASP A 138 -7.79 -14.45 -7.23
C ASP A 138 -6.94 -14.36 -5.95
N VAL A 139 -7.36 -15.05 -4.89
CA VAL A 139 -6.61 -15.10 -3.62
C VAL A 139 -6.24 -16.54 -3.33
N GLY A 140 -4.94 -16.83 -3.33
CA GLY A 140 -4.43 -18.19 -3.11
C GLY A 140 -4.60 -18.68 -1.66
N GLY A 141 -4.73 -17.75 -0.71
CA GLY A 141 -4.92 -18.02 0.71
C GLY A 141 -6.31 -17.67 1.24
N SER A 142 -6.36 -17.33 2.52
CA SER A 142 -7.60 -16.90 3.18
C SER A 142 -7.84 -15.41 2.96
N ILE A 143 -9.12 -15.04 2.87
CA ILE A 143 -9.57 -13.65 2.89
C ILE A 143 -10.09 -13.34 4.29
N VAL A 144 -9.55 -12.30 4.91
CA VAL A 144 -9.92 -11.84 6.27
C VAL A 144 -10.33 -10.37 6.19
N ILE A 145 -11.62 -10.12 6.39
CA ILE A 145 -12.21 -8.77 6.41
C ILE A 145 -12.86 -8.55 7.78
N GLN A 146 -12.32 -7.63 8.58
CA GLN A 146 -12.78 -7.41 9.96
C GLN A 146 -12.60 -5.97 10.41
N ASN A 147 -13.55 -5.45 11.19
CA ASN A 147 -13.44 -4.11 11.81
C ASN A 147 -13.19 -2.97 10.79
N ASN A 148 -13.91 -2.99 9.66
CA ASN A 148 -13.92 -1.89 8.69
C ASN A 148 -15.19 -1.04 8.84
N GLY A 149 -15.26 0.05 8.08
CA GLY A 149 -16.41 0.94 8.02
C GLY A 149 -17.70 0.28 7.52
N PRO A 150 -18.84 0.93 7.79
CA PRO A 150 -20.17 0.43 7.42
C PRO A 150 -20.41 0.37 5.90
#